data_AF-K2DF48-F1
#
_entry.id   AF-K2DF48-F1
#
_cell.length_a   1.000
_cell.length_b   1.000
_cell.length_c   1.000
_cell.angle_alpha   90.00
_cell.angle_beta   90.00
_cell.angle_gamma   90.00
#
_symmetry.space_group_name_H-M   'P 1'
#
loop_
_entity.id
_entity.type
_entity.pdbx_description
1 polymer ?
#
loop_
_entity_poly.entity_id
_entity_poly.type
_entity_poly.pdbx_seq_one_letter_code
_entity_poly.pdbx_strand_id
1 'polypeptide(L)'
;MGGVDLHDKSHLLKSVLINLSQSATIRSSLEIGNDLLHTIEPIARLHHDRVEQAAFVVLKSPDIPSLLVETGFLSNLREERRLKSQSYQNRLAKALMQGICDYFAYYPPRDTWLSYWRQHPNSAHVKINHYSRSLN
;
A
#
# COMPACT_ATOMS: atom_id res chain seq x y z
N MET A 1 -41.37 -31.46 -8.63
CA MET A 1 -41.19 -30.43 -7.59
C MET A 1 -39.69 -30.33 -7.31
N GLY A 2 -39.03 -29.23 -7.64
CA GLY A 2 -37.61 -29.05 -7.29
C GLY A 2 -36.76 -28.31 -8.33
N GLY A 3 -37.24 -27.17 -8.85
CA GLY A 3 -36.34 -26.21 -9.48
C GLY A 3 -35.62 -25.45 -8.38
N VAL A 4 -34.38 -25.83 -8.08
CA VAL A 4 -33.54 -25.04 -7.18
C VAL A 4 -33.15 -23.79 -7.94
N ASP A 5 -33.54 -22.61 -7.46
CA ASP A 5 -33.22 -21.35 -8.11
C ASP A 5 -31.70 -21.12 -8.06
N LEU A 6 -31.05 -21.35 -9.20
CA LEU A 6 -29.60 -21.23 -9.35
C LEU A 6 -29.15 -19.76 -9.25
N HIS A 7 -30.08 -18.82 -9.44
CA HIS A 7 -29.79 -17.39 -9.42
C HIS A 7 -29.42 -16.91 -8.00
N ASP A 8 -30.15 -17.32 -6.98
CA ASP A 8 -29.92 -16.89 -5.59
C ASP A 8 -28.59 -17.37 -5.01
N LYS A 9 -28.20 -18.61 -5.32
CA LYS A 9 -26.89 -19.15 -4.91
C LYS A 9 -25.74 -18.40 -5.57
N SER A 10 -25.92 -17.93 -6.81
CA SER A 10 -24.89 -17.19 -7.52
C SER A 10 -24.61 -15.82 -6.90
N HIS A 11 -25.64 -15.12 -6.41
CA HIS A 11 -25.49 -13.84 -5.71
C HIS A 11 -24.79 -14.02 -4.37
N LEU A 12 -25.19 -15.03 -3.59
CA LEU A 12 -24.55 -15.34 -2.31
C LEU A 12 -23.05 -15.65 -2.49
N LEU A 13 -22.68 -16.48 -3.47
CA LEU A 13 -21.28 -16.79 -3.75
C LEU A 13 -20.48 -15.54 -4.16
N LYS A 14 -21.04 -14.68 -5.02
CA LYS A 14 -20.41 -13.41 -5.39
C LYS A 14 -20.19 -12.51 -4.18
N SER A 15 -21.19 -12.35 -3.32
CA SER A 15 -21.07 -11.55 -2.10
C SER A 15 -20.00 -12.09 -1.14
N VAL A 16 -19.92 -13.41 -0.97
CA VAL A 16 -18.87 -14.04 -0.16
C VAL A 16 -17.49 -13.75 -0.77
N LEU A 17 -17.30 -13.93 -2.08
CA LEU A 17 -16.03 -13.63 -2.75
C LEU A 17 -15.65 -12.15 -2.64
N ILE A 18 -16.61 -11.24 -2.79
CA ILE A 18 -16.39 -9.79 -2.62
C ILE A 18 -15.97 -9.47 -1.18
N ASN A 19 -16.66 -10.04 -0.18
CA ASN A 19 -16.33 -9.81 1.23
C ASN A 19 -14.93 -10.36 1.58
N LEU A 20 -14.57 -11.52 1.05
CA LEU A 20 -13.23 -12.10 1.21
C LEU A 20 -12.16 -11.23 0.55
N SER A 21 -12.41 -10.77 -0.69
CA SER A 21 -11.52 -9.83 -1.39
C SER A 21 -11.34 -8.55 -0.60
N GLN A 22 -12.43 -7.94 -0.15
CA GLN A 22 -12.40 -6.71 0.63
C GLN A 22 -11.65 -6.90 1.95
N SER A 23 -11.88 -8.02 2.65
CA SER A 23 -11.18 -8.33 3.90
C SER A 23 -9.66 -8.51 3.68
N ALA A 24 -9.27 -9.19 2.60
CA ALA A 24 -7.87 -9.33 2.22
C ALA A 24 -7.24 -7.98 1.87
N THR A 25 -7.95 -7.16 1.09
CA THR A 25 -7.53 -5.80 0.70
C THR A 25 -7.34 -4.88 1.90
N ILE A 26 -8.27 -4.92 2.87
CA ILE A 26 -8.16 -4.15 4.13
C ILE A 26 -6.93 -4.61 4.91
N ARG A 27 -6.71 -5.91 5.04
CA ARG A 27 -5.54 -6.45 5.74
C ARG A 27 -4.23 -5.99 5.09
N SER A 28 -4.11 -6.13 3.77
CA SER A 28 -2.94 -5.64 3.04
C SER A 28 -2.75 -4.14 3.23
N SER A 29 -3.83 -3.36 3.25
CA SER A 29 -3.76 -1.90 3.47
C SER A 29 -3.21 -1.59 4.87
N LEU A 30 -3.64 -2.32 5.90
CA LEU A 30 -3.09 -2.16 7.25
C LEU A 30 -1.60 -2.54 7.33
N GLU A 31 -1.20 -3.63 6.67
CA GLU A 31 0.20 -4.08 6.61
C GLU A 31 1.09 -3.00 5.94
N ILE A 32 0.72 -2.51 4.75
CA ILE A 32 1.43 -1.41 4.07
C ILE A 32 1.47 -0.14 4.94
N GLY A 33 0.34 0.19 5.58
CA GLY A 33 0.23 1.37 6.43
C GLY A 33 1.22 1.35 7.59
N ASN A 34 1.39 0.20 8.26
CA ASN A 34 2.34 0.06 9.36
C ASN A 34 3.79 0.21 8.88
N ASP A 35 4.15 -0.42 7.76
CA ASP A 35 5.48 -0.30 7.17
C ASP A 35 5.79 1.16 6.79
N LEU A 36 4.80 1.87 6.23
CA LEU A 36 4.90 3.28 5.88
C LEU A 36 5.03 4.21 7.10
N LEU A 37 4.36 3.91 8.22
CA LEU A 37 4.50 4.73 9.42
C LEU A 37 5.95 4.78 9.90
N HIS A 38 6.63 3.63 9.91
CA HIS A 38 8.04 3.53 10.31
C HIS A 38 8.99 4.31 9.41
N THR A 39 8.71 4.43 8.11
CA THR A 39 9.56 5.20 7.19
C THR A 39 9.29 6.70 7.25
N ILE A 40 8.06 7.13 7.59
CA ILE A 40 7.65 8.54 7.61
C ILE A 40 7.92 9.22 8.96
N GLU A 41 7.84 8.48 10.07
CA GLU A 41 8.03 8.98 11.45
C GLU A 41 9.27 9.88 11.62
N PRO A 42 10.45 9.59 11.04
CA PRO A 42 11.63 10.44 11.19
C PRO A 42 11.56 11.79 10.45
N ILE A 43 10.57 11.97 9.56
CA ILE A 43 10.46 13.11 8.65
C ILE A 43 9.30 14.02 9.05
N ALA A 44 8.12 13.42 9.27
CA ALA A 44 6.89 14.11 9.59
C ALA A 44 6.46 13.79 11.02
N ARG A 45 5.86 14.76 11.70
CA ARG A 45 5.22 14.49 12.99
C ARG A 45 3.94 13.72 12.72
N LEU A 46 3.88 12.48 13.18
CA LEU A 46 2.68 11.67 13.10
C LEU A 46 1.68 12.14 14.16
N HIS A 47 0.40 12.24 13.77
CA HIS A 47 -0.68 12.55 14.72
C HIS A 47 -1.00 11.36 15.62
N HIS A 48 -0.83 10.15 15.09
CA HIS A 48 -1.00 8.87 15.78
C HIS A 48 0.20 7.96 15.48
N ASP A 49 0.54 7.11 16.44
CA ASP A 49 1.62 6.12 16.36
C ASP A 49 1.19 4.82 15.66
N ARG A 50 -0.06 4.74 15.21
CA ARG A 50 -0.65 3.56 14.56
C ARG A 50 -1.51 3.95 13.37
N VAL A 51 -1.76 2.98 12.48
CA VAL A 51 -2.69 3.14 11.37
C VAL A 51 -4.11 3.22 11.91
N GLU A 52 -4.83 4.26 11.52
CA GLU A 52 -6.24 4.45 11.86
C GLU A 52 -7.13 3.97 10.72
N GLN A 53 -8.28 3.38 11.07
CA GLN A 53 -9.29 2.93 10.10
C GLN A 53 -10.49 3.87 10.11
N ALA A 54 -10.92 4.28 8.93
CA ALA A 54 -12.09 5.13 8.76
C ALA A 54 -12.82 4.83 7.46
N ALA A 55 -14.13 5.09 7.42
CA ALA A 55 -15.01 4.75 6.30
C ALA A 55 -14.95 5.76 5.13
N PHE A 56 -13.74 6.24 4.79
CA PHE A 56 -13.54 7.16 3.67
C PHE A 56 -13.86 6.49 2.33
N VAL A 57 -14.67 7.15 1.49
CA VAL A 57 -15.08 6.61 0.18
C VAL A 57 -13.87 6.30 -0.71
N VAL A 58 -12.83 7.12 -0.65
CA VAL A 58 -11.58 6.95 -1.41
C VAL A 58 -10.81 5.67 -1.04
N LEU A 59 -11.13 5.03 0.08
CA LEU A 59 -10.48 3.81 0.56
C LEU A 59 -11.31 2.53 0.28
N LYS A 60 -12.45 2.63 -0.43
CA LYS A 60 -13.43 1.52 -0.56
C LYS A 60 -13.22 0.61 -1.78
N SER A 61 -12.05 0.58 -2.40
CA SER A 61 -11.80 -0.40 -3.47
C SER A 61 -11.80 -1.83 -2.88
N PRO A 62 -12.56 -2.78 -3.44
CA PRO A 62 -12.64 -4.14 -2.92
C PRO A 62 -11.41 -5.00 -3.26
N ASP A 63 -10.62 -4.60 -4.24
CA ASP A 63 -9.53 -5.38 -4.84
C ASP A 63 -8.18 -4.64 -4.91
N ILE A 64 -8.14 -3.35 -4.53
CA ILE A 64 -6.93 -2.54 -4.49
C ILE A 64 -6.69 -2.02 -3.07
N PRO A 65 -5.53 -2.33 -2.45
CA PRO A 65 -5.16 -1.74 -1.17
C PRO A 65 -5.05 -0.22 -1.28
N SER A 66 -5.72 0.51 -0.38
CA SER A 66 -5.80 1.97 -0.43
C SER A 66 -5.41 2.59 0.91
N LEU A 67 -4.65 3.69 0.84
CA LEU A 67 -4.16 4.43 1.99
C LEU A 67 -4.44 5.92 1.82
N LEU A 68 -4.79 6.58 2.93
CA LEU A 68 -4.83 8.03 3.03
C LEU A 68 -3.70 8.46 3.95
N VAL A 69 -2.75 9.23 3.42
CA VAL A 69 -1.59 9.71 4.16
C VAL A 69 -1.79 11.19 4.50
N GLU A 70 -1.87 11.50 5.79
CA GLU A 70 -1.85 12.87 6.28
C GLU A 70 -0.39 13.33 6.44
N THR A 71 -0.03 14.41 5.73
CA THR A 71 1.37 14.87 5.62
C THR A 71 1.71 16.04 6.56
N GLY A 72 0.68 16.57 7.24
CA GLY A 72 0.72 17.68 8.18
C GLY A 72 -0.58 18.49 8.14
N PHE A 73 -0.78 19.36 9.13
CA PHE A 73 -1.95 20.21 9.30
C PHE A 73 -1.69 21.62 8.79
N LEU A 74 -2.48 22.08 7.80
CA LEU A 74 -2.42 23.47 7.31
C LEU A 74 -2.84 24.50 8.37
N SER A 75 -3.63 24.09 9.37
CA SER A 75 -4.00 24.95 10.51
C SER A 75 -2.81 25.26 11.45
N ASN A 76 -1.72 24.50 11.35
CA ASN A 76 -0.50 24.73 12.11
C ASN A 76 0.53 25.48 11.26
N LEU A 77 0.81 26.74 11.59
CA LEU A 77 1.75 27.60 10.86
C LEU A 77 3.15 27.00 10.67
N ARG A 78 3.63 26.16 11.59
CA ARG A 78 4.94 25.50 11.46
C ARG A 78 4.89 24.38 10.42
N GLU A 79 3.82 23.61 10.39
CA GLU A 79 3.62 22.51 9.43
C GLU A 79 3.26 23.04 8.05
N GLU A 80 2.43 24.07 7.96
CA GLU A 80 2.13 24.79 6.71
C GLU A 80 3.40 25.26 6.00
N ARG A 81 4.34 25.89 6.74
CA ARG A 81 5.63 26.32 6.18
C ARG A 81 6.48 25.15 5.70
N ARG A 82 6.46 24.00 6.40
CA ARG A 82 7.15 22.78 5.95
C ARG A 82 6.51 22.22 4.69
N LEU A 83 5.18 22.15 4.64
CA LEU A 83 4.42 21.68 3.48
C LEU A 83 4.66 22.51 2.22
N LYS A 84 5.01 23.80 2.36
CA LYS A 84 5.43 24.67 1.24
C LYS A 84 6.89 24.47 0.79
N SER A 85 7.71 23.75 1.56
CA SER A 85 9.13 23.55 1.24
C SER A 85 9.35 22.38 0.30
N GLN A 86 9.98 22.64 -0.85
CA GLN A 86 10.34 21.59 -1.81
C GLN A 86 11.25 20.52 -1.19
N SER A 87 12.19 20.92 -0.34
CA SER A 87 13.09 19.99 0.37
C SER A 87 12.31 19.04 1.27
N TYR A 88 11.33 19.55 2.02
CA TYR A 88 10.47 18.73 2.87
C TYR A 88 9.60 17.77 2.05
N GLN A 89 8.94 18.27 1.00
CA GLN A 89 8.12 17.45 0.10
C GLN A 89 8.95 16.31 -0.53
N ASN A 90 10.17 16.61 -0.99
CA ASN A 90 11.06 15.60 -1.57
C ASN A 90 11.49 14.55 -0.56
N ARG A 91 11.78 14.94 0.69
CA ARG A 91 12.12 14.00 1.76
C ARG A 91 10.94 13.09 2.08
N LEU A 92 9.74 13.65 2.19
CA LEU A 92 8.53 12.90 2.47
C LEU A 92 8.18 11.92 1.33
N ALA A 93 8.25 12.37 0.08
CA ALA A 93 8.01 11.52 -1.08
C ALA A 93 9.01 10.35 -1.16
N LYS A 94 10.28 10.59 -0.80
CA LYS A 94 11.30 9.53 -0.73
C LYS A 94 10.99 8.50 0.37
N ALA A 95 10.56 8.93 1.55
CA ALA A 95 10.15 7.99 2.60
C ALA A 95 8.91 7.17 2.21
N LEU A 96 7.92 7.81 1.59
CA LEU A 96 6.74 7.11 1.06
C LEU A 96 7.14 6.06 0.02
N MET A 97 7.98 6.45 -0.95
CA MET A 97 8.51 5.51 -1.94
C MET A 97 9.26 4.35 -1.28
N GLN A 98 10.13 4.65 -0.31
CA GLN A 98 10.90 3.63 0.40
C GLN A 98 9.98 2.62 1.08
N GLY A 99 8.98 3.06 1.85
CA GLY A 99 8.07 2.13 2.52
C GLY A 99 7.19 1.33 1.56
N ILE A 100 6.80 1.90 0.41
CA ILE A 100 6.11 1.14 -0.65
C ILE A 100 7.04 0.04 -1.22
N CYS A 101 8.31 0.38 -1.49
CA CYS A 101 9.29 -0.58 -1.97
C CYS A 101 9.57 -1.68 -0.94
N ASP A 102 9.70 -1.32 0.33
CA ASP A 102 9.93 -2.25 1.44
C ASP A 102 8.77 -3.23 1.57
N TYR A 103 7.53 -2.74 1.55
CA TYR A 103 6.34 -3.59 1.55
C TYR A 103 6.37 -4.61 0.42
N PHE A 104 6.66 -4.20 -0.82
CA PHE A 104 6.70 -5.14 -1.94
C PHE A 104 7.90 -6.10 -1.91
N ALA A 105 8.99 -5.75 -1.22
CA ALA A 105 10.08 -6.68 -0.95
C ALA A 105 9.65 -7.78 0.04
N TYR A 106 8.86 -7.43 1.08
CA TYR A 106 8.34 -8.37 2.07
C TYR A 106 7.08 -9.12 1.62
N TYR A 107 6.28 -8.56 0.72
CA TYR A 107 5.01 -9.09 0.23
C TYR A 107 4.92 -8.97 -1.31
N PRO A 108 5.81 -9.64 -2.05
CA PRO A 108 5.79 -9.55 -3.50
C PRO A 108 4.50 -10.18 -4.04
N PRO A 109 3.78 -9.53 -4.97
CA PRO A 109 2.55 -10.09 -5.52
C PRO A 109 2.89 -11.37 -6.29
N ARG A 110 2.01 -12.38 -6.19
CA ARG A 110 2.21 -13.66 -6.90
C ARG A 110 2.35 -13.45 -8.40
N ASP A 111 3.12 -14.32 -9.02
CA ASP A 111 3.36 -14.35 -10.47
C ASP A 111 4.00 -13.06 -11.02
N THR A 112 4.57 -12.22 -10.14
CA THR A 112 5.40 -11.08 -10.52
C THR A 112 6.88 -11.44 -10.50
N TRP A 113 7.68 -10.65 -11.22
CA TRP A 113 9.14 -10.74 -11.20
C TRP A 113 9.72 -10.58 -9.78
N LEU A 114 9.08 -9.78 -8.92
CA LEU A 114 9.45 -9.61 -7.51
C LEU A 114 9.33 -10.93 -6.73
N SER A 115 8.22 -11.66 -6.93
CA SER A 115 7.99 -12.95 -6.26
C SER A 115 8.97 -14.02 -6.74
N TYR A 116 9.28 -14.02 -8.04
CA TYR A 116 10.26 -14.91 -8.64
C TYR A 116 11.66 -14.69 -8.04
N TRP A 117 12.11 -13.44 -7.91
CA TRP A 117 13.42 -13.13 -7.34
C TRP A 117 13.53 -13.42 -5.85
N ARG A 118 12.45 -13.22 -5.08
CA ARG A 118 12.44 -13.61 -3.67
C ARG A 118 12.67 -15.11 -3.48
N GLN A 119 12.15 -15.94 -4.39
CA GLN A 119 12.33 -17.40 -4.36
C GLN A 119 13.70 -17.84 -4.93
N HIS A 120 14.33 -17.02 -5.75
CA HIS A 120 15.59 -17.32 -6.43
C HIS A 120 16.66 -16.22 -6.20
N PRO A 121 17.16 -16.05 -4.96
CA PRO A 121 18.06 -14.95 -4.62
C PRO A 121 19.38 -14.96 -5.41
N ASN A 122 19.88 -16.15 -5.79
CA ASN A 122 21.10 -16.29 -6.59
C ASN A 122 20.94 -15.80 -8.06
N SER A 123 19.70 -15.68 -8.54
CA SER A 123 19.39 -15.16 -9.89
C SER A 123 19.23 -13.64 -9.90
N ALA A 124 19.04 -12.99 -8.74
CA ALA A 124 18.82 -11.55 -8.63
C ALA A 124 20.08 -10.74 -8.98
N HIS A 125 21.27 -11.26 -8.67
CA HIS A 125 22.55 -10.61 -8.96
C HIS A 125 22.83 -10.41 -10.45
N VAL A 126 22.19 -11.19 -11.34
CA VAL A 126 22.48 -11.20 -12.77
C VAL A 126 21.78 -10.05 -13.52
N LYS A 127 20.71 -9.43 -12.97
CA LYS A 127 19.91 -8.42 -13.69
C LYS A 127 19.81 -7.03 -13.07
N ILE A 128 20.11 -6.82 -11.78
CA ILE A 128 20.13 -5.46 -11.20
C ILE A 128 21.14 -4.56 -11.94
N ASN A 129 22.29 -5.12 -12.32
CA ASN A 129 23.29 -4.44 -13.15
C ASN A 129 22.79 -4.04 -14.55
N HIS A 130 21.73 -4.68 -15.05
CA HIS A 130 21.23 -4.45 -16.40
C HIS A 130 20.16 -3.34 -16.47
N TYR A 131 19.42 -3.09 -15.37
CA TYR A 131 18.43 -2.00 -15.29
C TYR A 131 19.08 -0.65 -14.95
N SER A 132 20.14 -0.65 -14.13
CA SER A 132 20.90 0.57 -13.81
C SER A 132 21.71 1.13 -14.99
N ARG A 133 21.90 0.36 -16.07
CA ARG A 133 22.58 0.80 -17.30
C ARG A 133 21.66 1.44 -18.34
N SER A 134 20.34 1.27 -18.25
CA SER A 134 19.40 1.84 -19.23
C SER A 134 18.82 3.19 -18.81
N LEU A 135 19.23 3.72 -17.65
CA LEU A 135 18.79 5.01 -17.09
C LEU A 135 19.93 6.02 -16.93
N ASN A 136 21.09 5.75 -17.54
CA ASN A 136 22.19 6.70 -17.73
C ASN A 136 22.42 6.94 -19.22
#